data_AF-A0A1M5E4S4-F1
#
_entry.id   AF-A0A1M5E4S4-F1
#
_cell.length_a   1.000
_cell.length_b   1.000
_cell.length_c   1.000
_cell.angle_alpha   90.00
_cell.angle_beta   90.00
_cell.angle_gamma   90.00
#
_symmetry.space_group_name_H-M   'P 1'
#
loop_
_entity.id
_entity.type
_entity.pdbx_description
1 polymer ?
#
loop_
_entity_poly.entity_id
_entity_poly.type
_entity_poly.pdbx_seq_one_letter_code
_entity_poly.pdbx_strand_id
1 'polypeptide(L)' 'MKIKITKDFRFDLDSQIRYILKDKPLAARKFKIDLIKKIRKDLKNPFYFKKSSYFNDENIRDYVFKGYTIVY' A
#
# COMPACT_ATOMS: atom_id res chain seq x y z
N MET A 1 -14.93 8.45 3.97
CA MET A 1 -13.70 8.79 3.21
C MET A 1 -13.67 7.98 1.92
N LYS A 2 -13.31 8.60 0.80
CA LYS A 2 -13.21 7.93 -0.51
C LYS A 2 -11.74 7.68 -0.83
N ILE A 3 -11.35 6.42 -0.99
CA ILE A 3 -9.98 6.04 -1.37
C ILE A 3 -9.90 6.00 -2.91
N LYS A 4 -9.00 6.78 -3.50
CA LYS A 4 -8.69 6.73 -4.92
C LYS A 4 -7.32 6.09 -5.11
N ILE A 5 -7.29 4.98 -5.84
CA ILE A 5 -6.04 4.31 -6.19
C ILE A 5 -5.46 4.97 -7.44
N THR A 6 -4.22 5.47 -7.35
CA THR A 6 -3.49 6.09 -8.47
C THR A 6 -2.98 5.04 -9.46
N LYS A 7 -2.56 5.49 -10.65
CA LYS A 7 -1.94 4.60 -11.64
C LYS A 7 -0.57 4.11 -11.13
N ASP A 8 0.21 4.99 -10.53
CA ASP A 8 1.56 4.69 -10.04
C ASP A 8 1.52 3.60 -8.96
N PHE A 9 0.60 3.72 -7.99
CA PHE A 9 0.38 2.67 -6.99
C PHE A 9 0.07 1.30 -7.63
N ARG A 10 -0.71 1.28 -8.72
CA ARG A 10 -1.02 0.01 -9.41
C ARG A 10 0.21 -0.58 -10.07
N PHE A 11 1.02 0.25 -10.73
CA PHE A 11 2.27 -0.19 -11.35
C PHE A 11 3.26 -0.73 -10.31
N ASP A 12 3.43 -0.01 -9.21
CA ASP A 12 4.29 -0.44 -8.10
C ASP A 12 3.82 -1.75 -7.50
N LEU A 13 2.52 -1.86 -7.20
CA LEU A 13 1.94 -3.09 -6.67
C LEU A 13 2.11 -4.24 -7.67
N ASP A 14 1.81 -4.05 -8.94
CA ASP A 14 1.96 -5.10 -9.95
C ASP A 14 3.42 -5.53 -10.10
N SER A 15 4.39 -4.62 -9.99
CA SER A 15 5.82 -4.95 -9.94
C SER A 15 6.15 -5.87 -8.76
N GLN A 16 5.72 -5.51 -7.55
CA GLN A 16 5.95 -6.33 -6.35
C GLN A 16 5.27 -7.70 -6.45
N ILE A 17 4.04 -7.75 -6.97
CA ILE A 17 3.32 -9.00 -7.19
C ILE A 17 4.06 -9.88 -8.19
N ARG A 18 4.53 -9.32 -9.32
CA ARG A 18 5.34 -10.07 -10.30
C ARG A 18 6.62 -10.62 -9.69
N TYR A 19 7.27 -9.88 -8.80
CA TYR A 19 8.45 -10.36 -8.11
C TYR A 19 8.12 -11.56 -7.21
N ILE A 20 7.11 -11.45 -6.35
CA ILE A 20 6.69 -12.53 -5.44
C ILE A 20 6.17 -13.76 -6.22
N LEU A 21 5.50 -13.53 -7.35
CA LEU A 21 4.98 -14.60 -8.23
C LEU A 21 6.08 -15.53 -8.74
N LYS A 22 7.32 -15.03 -8.92
CA LYS A 22 8.46 -15.85 -9.39
C LYS A 22 8.84 -16.96 -8.40
N ASP A 23 8.63 -16.73 -7.11
CA ASP A 23 8.92 -17.68 -6.04
C ASP A 23 7.68 -18.45 -5.60
N LYS A 24 6.62 -17.73 -5.20
CA LYS A 24 5.44 -18.35 -4.56
C LYS A 24 4.13 -17.73 -5.04
N PRO A 25 3.48 -18.31 -6.07
CA PRO A 25 2.29 -17.71 -6.68
C PRO A 25 1.11 -17.47 -5.73
N LEU A 26 0.85 -18.43 -4.84
CA LEU A 26 -0.21 -18.31 -3.83
C LEU A 26 0.06 -17.17 -2.84
N ALA A 27 1.33 -16.93 -2.49
CA ALA A 27 1.71 -15.84 -1.60
C ALA A 27 1.49 -14.47 -2.28
N ALA A 28 1.81 -14.35 -3.58
CA ALA A 28 1.56 -13.12 -4.32
C ALA A 28 0.05 -12.78 -4.39
N ARG A 29 -0.79 -13.78 -4.72
CA ARG A 29 -2.26 -13.57 -4.73
C ARG A 29 -2.77 -13.15 -3.35
N LYS A 30 -2.31 -13.81 -2.29
CA LYS A 30 -2.68 -13.46 -0.91
C LYS A 30 -2.21 -12.06 -0.53
N PHE A 31 -0.97 -11.68 -0.89
CA PHE A 31 -0.41 -10.35 -0.62
C PHE A 31 -1.30 -9.24 -1.20
N LYS A 32 -1.67 -9.35 -2.49
CA LYS A 32 -2.55 -8.37 -3.16
C LYS A 32 -3.89 -8.23 -2.43
N ILE A 33 -4.53 -9.35 -2.11
CA ILE A 33 -5.85 -9.35 -1.45
C ILE A 33 -5.75 -8.75 -0.04
N ASP A 34 -4.77 -9.18 0.74
CA ASP A 34 -4.58 -8.72 2.11
C ASP A 34 -4.28 -7.21 2.17
N LEU A 35 -3.42 -6.72 1.26
CA LEU A 35 -3.07 -5.30 1.18
C LEU A 35 -4.31 -4.44 0.91
N ILE A 36 -5.09 -4.78 -0.13
CA ILE A 36 -6.28 -3.99 -0.50
C ILE A 36 -7.35 -4.06 0.59
N LYS A 37 -7.54 -5.22 1.23
CA LYS A 37 -8.47 -5.35 2.36
C LYS A 37 -8.06 -4.47 3.53
N LYS A 38 -6.77 -4.46 3.88
CA LYS A 38 -6.25 -3.66 4.99
C LYS A 38 -6.28 -2.16 4.70
N ILE A 39 -5.89 -1.73 3.50
CA ILE A 39 -6.04 -0.32 3.08
C ILE A 39 -7.48 0.16 3.29
N ARG A 40 -8.48 -0.61 2.83
CA ARG A 40 -9.90 -0.25 2.99
C ARG A 40 -10.38 -0.28 4.44
N LYS A 41 -9.81 -1.14 5.27
CA LYS A 41 -10.17 -1.31 6.68
C LYS A 41 -9.55 -0.22 7.56
N ASP A 42 -8.27 0.07 7.34
CA ASP A 42 -7.43 0.84 8.26
C ASP A 42 -7.39 2.32 7.86
N LEU A 43 -7.37 2.63 6.56
CA LEU A 43 -7.52 4.00 6.08
C LEU A 43 -8.99 4.40 6.20
N LYS A 44 -9.41 4.74 7.42
CA LYS A 44 -10.70 5.39 7.71
C LYS A 44 -10.51 6.85 8.09
N ASN A 45 -9.40 7.16 8.75
CA ASN A 45 -8.98 8.50 9.11
C ASN A 45 -7.64 8.81 8.39
N PRO A 46 -7.57 9.83 7.51
CA PRO A 46 -6.38 10.13 6.73
C PRO A 46 -5.13 10.36 7.57
N PHE A 47 -5.29 10.92 8.78
CA PHE A 47 -4.18 11.39 9.61
C PHE A 47 -3.79 10.43 10.73
N TYR A 48 -4.31 9.20 10.71
CA TYR A 48 -4.00 8.20 11.74
C TYR A 48 -2.55 7.69 11.66
N PHE A 49 -1.99 7.64 10.44
CA PHE A 49 -0.64 7.15 10.21
C PHE A 49 0.39 8.29 10.28
N LYS A 50 1.66 7.93 10.49
CA LYS A 50 2.75 8.90 10.64
C LYS A 50 2.91 9.78 9.39
N LYS A 51 3.36 11.03 9.58
CA LYS A 51 3.86 11.87 8.48
C LYS A 51 4.91 11.09 7.70
N SER A 52 4.87 11.20 6.38
CA SER A 52 5.82 10.51 5.53
C SER A 52 7.24 10.99 5.79
N SER A 53 8.19 10.05 5.89
CA SER A 53 9.62 10.39 5.98
C SER A 53 10.23 10.77 4.64
N TYR A 54 9.51 10.56 3.53
CA TYR A 54 10.01 10.77 2.16
C TYR A 54 9.60 12.12 1.57
N PHE A 55 8.61 12.79 2.16
CA PHE A 55 8.05 14.03 1.65
C PHE A 55 8.02 15.09 2.74
N ASN A 56 8.41 16.32 2.40
CA ASN A 56 8.24 17.47 3.28
C ASN A 56 6.83 18.07 3.15
N ASP A 57 5.81 17.22 3.25
CA ASP A 57 4.40 17.60 3.20
C ASP A 57 3.68 16.97 4.40
N GLU A 58 2.95 17.79 5.17
CA GLU A 58 2.22 17.32 6.34
C GLU A 58 0.99 16.50 6.00
N ASN A 59 0.50 16.57 4.77
CA ASN A 59 -0.68 15.82 4.33
C ASN A 59 -0.33 14.40 3.87
N ILE A 60 0.95 14.14 3.56
CA ILE A 60 1.40 12.85 3.03
C ILE A 60 1.78 11.92 4.19
N ARG A 61 1.27 10.69 4.17
CA ARG A 61 1.39 9.73 5.27
C ARG A 61 1.98 8.40 4.81
N ASP A 62 2.63 7.70 5.73
CA ASP A 62 3.22 6.37 5.49
C ASP A 62 2.36 5.27 6.12
N TYR A 63 1.73 4.45 5.29
CA TYR A 63 1.06 3.22 5.70
C TYR A 63 2.01 2.02 5.58
N VAL A 64 2.27 1.32 6.68
CA VAL A 64 3.20 0.16 6.68
C VAL A 64 2.43 -1.16 6.61
N PHE A 65 2.72 -1.97 5.60
CA PHE A 65 2.16 -3.30 5.41
C PHE A 65 3.26 -4.34 5.20
N LYS A 66 3.47 -5.21 6.20
CA LYS A 66 4.46 -6.32 6.12
C LYS A 66 5.87 -5.85 5.70
N GLY A 67 6.31 -4.70 6.21
CA GLY A 67 7.60 -4.10 5.87
C GLY A 67 7.61 -3.23 4.61
N TYR A 68 6.54 -3.21 3.82
CA TYR A 68 6.37 -2.29 2.69
C TYR A 68 5.76 -0.98 3.18
N THR A 69 6.25 0.15 2.67
CA THR A 69 5.66 1.46 2.90
C THR A 69 4.82 1.88 1.70
N ILE A 70 3.55 2.18 1.95
CA ILE A 70 2.64 2.78 0.98
C ILE A 70 2.46 4.24 1.38
N VAL A 71 2.85 5.13 0.49
CA VAL A 71 2.66 6.58 0.65
C VAL A 71 1.28 6.95 0.12
N TYR A 72 0.52 7.73 0.89
CA TYR A 72 -0.82 8.20 0.52
C TYR A 72 -1.12 9.62 1.00
#